data_AF-M1LYW9-F1
#
_entry.id   AF-M1LYW9-F1
#
_cell.length_a   1.000
_cell.length_b   1.000
_cell.length_c   1.000
_cell.angle_alpha   90.00
_cell.angle_beta   90.00
_cell.angle_gamma   90.00
#
_symmetry.space_group_name_H-M   'P 1'
#
loop_
_entity.id
_entity.type
_entity.pdbx_description
1 polymer ?
#
loop_
_entity_poly.entity_id
_entity_poly.type
_entity_poly.pdbx_seq_one_letter_code
_entity_poly.pdbx_strand_id
1 'polypeptide(L)'
;MITKPSKIDCKSANIIAPKLILQDSNDDLYISIKTYLENSGDFFKNEYIIIDVSLLTESLNWNVLIDILKKHNINILGVLANGDNLLSALNIGLINLSSNRESINYSSGSDFNKKIENRKFEPLLVDKPLRSGQKIYANNTDLIVIGVVSPGAEIIADGNIHVYGPLRGKAIAGANGNTDSRIFTTQFDAELLAIAGIYKIFDNNINGDMYNKKLFAKLHNEKISIKLL
;
A
#
# COMPACT_ATOMS: atom_id res chain seq x y z
N MET A 1 2.61 40.07 22.93
CA MET A 1 3.14 38.96 23.75
C MET A 1 3.85 38.01 22.80
N ILE A 2 5.18 37.93 22.84
CA ILE A 2 5.97 37.06 21.96
C ILE A 2 6.10 35.70 22.66
N THR A 3 5.43 34.67 22.12
CA THR A 3 5.48 33.31 22.64
C THR A 3 6.88 32.72 22.45
N LYS A 4 7.51 32.30 23.54
CA LYS A 4 8.83 31.66 23.57
C LYS A 4 8.76 30.30 22.84
N PRO A 5 9.70 29.96 21.93
CA PRO A 5 9.66 28.68 21.21
C PRO A 5 9.87 27.50 22.16
N SER A 6 9.14 26.40 21.94
CA SER A 6 9.29 25.16 22.70
C SER A 6 10.68 24.54 22.51
N LYS A 7 11.26 23.96 23.57
CA LYS A 7 12.57 23.27 23.51
C LYS A 7 12.53 21.90 22.81
N ILE A 8 11.34 21.48 22.38
CA ILE A 8 11.06 20.18 21.78
C ILE A 8 10.22 20.42 20.53
N ASP A 9 10.61 19.77 19.45
CA ASP A 9 9.91 19.74 18.17
C ASP A 9 9.85 18.28 17.70
N CYS A 10 8.69 17.85 17.23
CA CYS A 10 8.47 16.48 16.74
C CYS A 10 8.04 16.58 15.28
N LYS A 11 8.87 16.03 14.38
CA LYS A 11 8.62 16.03 12.94
C LYS A 11 8.46 14.62 12.43
N SER A 12 7.57 14.44 11.48
CA SER A 12 7.48 13.22 10.68
C SER A 12 8.73 13.07 9.82
N ALA A 13 9.26 11.84 9.74
CA ALA A 13 10.31 11.46 8.81
C ALA A 13 9.86 10.23 8.02
N ASN A 14 10.27 10.15 6.76
CA ASN A 14 10.10 8.95 5.95
C ASN A 14 11.33 8.05 6.16
N ILE A 15 11.10 6.80 6.56
CA ILE A 15 12.13 5.77 6.67
C ILE A 15 12.04 4.88 5.43
N ILE A 16 13.15 4.71 4.72
CA ILE A 16 13.27 3.81 3.57
C ILE A 16 14.10 2.62 4.03
N ALA A 17 13.57 1.41 3.87
CA ALA A 17 14.22 0.18 4.29
C ALA A 17 14.05 -0.90 3.20
N PRO A 18 15.09 -1.69 2.88
CA PRO A 18 14.96 -2.87 2.04
C PRO A 18 13.97 -3.87 2.65
N LYS A 19 13.30 -4.62 1.78
CA LYS A 19 12.35 -5.66 2.18
C LYS A 19 12.87 -7.03 1.78
N LEU A 20 12.92 -7.96 2.74
CA LEU A 20 13.14 -9.37 2.49
C LEU A 20 11.78 -10.06 2.39
N ILE A 21 11.38 -10.44 1.16
CA ILE A 21 10.08 -11.07 0.88
C ILE A 21 10.27 -12.58 0.84
N LEU A 22 9.54 -13.30 1.68
CA LEU A 22 9.50 -14.75 1.67
C LEU A 22 8.25 -15.21 0.91
N GLN A 23 8.47 -15.99 -0.15
CA GLN A 23 7.41 -16.43 -1.06
C GLN A 23 6.85 -17.81 -0.71
N ASP A 24 7.67 -18.67 -0.11
CA ASP A 24 7.28 -19.98 0.41
C ASP A 24 8.03 -20.30 1.72
N SER A 25 7.60 -21.36 2.39
CA SER A 25 8.12 -21.86 3.66
C SER A 25 8.62 -23.30 3.56
N ASN A 26 9.08 -23.70 2.37
CA ASN A 26 9.56 -25.05 2.10
C ASN A 26 10.72 -25.46 3.01
N ASP A 27 10.99 -26.77 3.10
CA ASP A 27 12.00 -27.34 3.99
C ASP A 27 13.42 -26.74 3.81
N ASP A 28 13.73 -26.19 2.64
CA ASP A 28 15.01 -25.57 2.29
C ASP A 28 15.04 -24.04 2.45
N LEU A 29 13.96 -23.40 2.90
CA LEU A 29 13.84 -21.93 3.02
C LEU A 29 15.07 -21.29 3.68
N TYR A 30 15.48 -21.80 4.84
CA TYR A 30 16.59 -21.23 5.61
C TYR A 30 17.96 -21.40 4.91
N ILE A 31 18.12 -22.47 4.14
CA ILE A 31 19.32 -22.70 3.31
C ILE A 31 19.33 -21.69 2.17
N SER A 32 18.19 -21.50 1.52
CA SER A 32 18.01 -20.53 0.44
C SER A 32 18.25 -19.09 0.92
N ILE A 33 17.75 -18.72 2.10
CA ILE A 33 18.01 -17.41 2.72
C ILE A 33 19.50 -17.24 2.99
N LYS A 34 20.15 -18.22 3.62
CA LYS A 34 21.59 -18.14 3.92
C LYS A 34 22.42 -17.97 2.65
N THR A 35 22.14 -18.78 1.63
CA THR A 35 22.81 -18.71 0.32
C THR A 35 22.59 -17.35 -0.34
N TYR A 36 21.37 -16.83 -0.28
CA TYR A 36 21.04 -15.50 -0.80
C TYR A 36 21.82 -14.40 -0.09
N LEU A 37 21.89 -14.42 1.25
CA LEU A 37 22.63 -13.42 2.03
C LEU A 37 24.14 -13.48 1.78
N GLU A 38 24.71 -14.68 1.65
CA GLU A 38 26.13 -14.87 1.30
C GLU A 38 26.45 -14.33 -0.10
N ASN A 39 25.57 -14.55 -1.07
CA ASN A 39 25.73 -14.07 -2.44
C ASN A 39 25.39 -12.58 -2.63
N SER A 40 24.74 -11.94 -1.66
CA SER A 40 24.34 -10.53 -1.72
C SER A 40 25.48 -9.56 -1.39
N GLY A 41 26.67 -10.06 -1.05
CA GLY A 41 27.82 -9.23 -0.69
C GLY A 41 27.53 -8.32 0.51
N ASP A 42 27.93 -7.05 0.41
CA ASP A 42 27.73 -6.07 1.49
C ASP A 42 26.32 -5.42 1.48
N PHE A 43 25.42 -5.78 0.55
CA PHE A 43 24.12 -5.09 0.37
C PHE A 43 23.26 -5.03 1.64
N PHE A 44 23.30 -6.06 2.49
CA PHE A 44 22.51 -6.13 3.72
C PHE A 44 23.31 -5.84 4.99
N LYS A 45 24.62 -5.63 4.89
CA LYS A 45 25.49 -5.56 6.06
C LYS A 45 25.21 -4.29 6.86
N ASN A 46 24.87 -4.45 8.13
CA ASN A 46 24.45 -3.37 9.04
C ASN A 46 23.15 -2.65 8.61
N GLU A 47 22.39 -3.21 7.67
CA GLU A 47 21.14 -2.61 7.20
C GLU A 47 19.96 -2.88 8.15
N TYR A 48 18.96 -1.99 8.09
CA TYR A 48 17.65 -2.21 8.71
C TYR A 48 16.67 -2.69 7.65
N ILE A 49 16.14 -3.89 7.80
CA ILE A 49 15.22 -4.49 6.82
C ILE A 49 13.81 -4.69 7.38
N ILE A 50 12.86 -4.77 6.45
CA ILE A 50 11.49 -5.24 6.71
C ILE A 50 11.39 -6.70 6.26
N ILE A 51 10.91 -7.58 7.12
CA ILE A 51 10.63 -8.97 6.74
C ILE A 51 9.17 -9.06 6.31
N ASP A 52 8.92 -9.45 5.07
CA ASP A 52 7.57 -9.61 4.54
C ASP A 52 7.26 -11.09 4.31
N VAL A 53 6.31 -11.57 5.11
CA VAL A 53 5.77 -12.95 5.08
C VAL A 53 4.26 -12.91 4.84
N SER A 54 3.74 -11.80 4.31
CA SER A 54 2.31 -11.62 4.08
C SER A 54 1.71 -12.65 3.11
N LEU A 55 2.56 -13.25 2.26
CA LEU A 55 2.21 -14.29 1.29
C LEU A 55 2.31 -15.72 1.86
N LEU A 56 2.93 -15.91 3.03
CA LEU A 56 3.10 -17.25 3.61
C LEU A 56 1.81 -17.71 4.29
N THR A 57 1.35 -18.90 3.92
CA THR A 57 0.21 -19.57 4.56
C THR A 57 0.64 -20.50 5.69
N GLU A 58 1.87 -21.01 5.65
CA GLU A 58 2.39 -21.92 6.67
C GLU A 58 3.19 -21.16 7.74
N SER A 59 3.36 -21.81 8.90
CA SER A 59 4.03 -21.21 10.06
C SER A 59 5.54 -21.08 9.85
N LEU A 60 6.08 -19.89 10.13
CA LEU A 60 7.51 -19.63 10.07
C LEU A 60 8.19 -19.85 11.43
N ASN A 61 9.39 -20.43 11.43
CA ASN A 61 10.25 -20.48 12.61
C ASN A 61 11.10 -19.20 12.70
N TRP A 62 10.53 -18.19 13.35
CA TRP A 62 11.16 -16.88 13.50
C TRP A 62 12.52 -16.90 14.21
N ASN A 63 12.74 -17.81 15.17
CA ASN A 63 14.01 -17.86 15.89
C ASN A 63 15.16 -18.21 14.95
N VAL A 64 14.95 -19.20 14.07
CA VAL A 64 15.94 -19.61 13.06
C VAL A 64 16.21 -18.46 12.09
N LEU A 65 15.16 -17.78 11.62
CA LEU A 65 15.32 -16.64 10.71
C LEU A 65 16.13 -15.50 11.37
N ILE A 66 15.79 -15.14 12.60
CA ILE A 66 16.48 -14.07 13.33
C ILE A 66 17.94 -14.42 13.56
N ASP A 67 18.25 -15.67 13.91
CA ASP A 67 19.63 -16.11 14.11
C ASP A 67 20.47 -16.03 12.83
N ILE A 68 19.87 -16.35 11.67
CA ILE A 68 20.51 -16.17 10.36
C ILE A 68 20.79 -14.68 10.13
N LEU A 69 19.77 -13.82 10.25
CA LEU A 69 19.91 -12.39 10.01
C LEU A 69 20.94 -11.73 10.94
N LYS A 70 20.95 -12.09 12.23
CA LYS A 70 21.94 -11.59 13.21
C LYS A 70 23.36 -12.00 12.85
N LYS A 71 23.59 -13.24 12.40
CA LYS A 71 24.92 -13.69 11.97
C LYS A 71 25.47 -12.90 10.78
N HIS A 72 24.58 -12.34 9.96
CA HIS A 72 24.94 -11.47 8.84
C HIS A 72 24.93 -9.97 9.20
N ASN A 73 24.85 -9.62 10.50
CA ASN A 73 24.73 -8.24 11.00
C ASN A 73 23.56 -7.46 10.38
N ILE A 74 22.42 -8.11 10.17
CA ILE A 74 21.20 -7.49 9.64
C ILE A 74 20.27 -7.14 10.80
N ASN A 75 19.81 -5.89 10.84
CA ASN A 75 18.86 -5.40 11.83
C ASN A 75 17.43 -5.50 11.28
N ILE A 76 16.49 -5.86 12.15
CA ILE A 76 15.08 -5.99 11.77
C ILE A 76 14.36 -4.73 12.22
N LEU A 77 13.84 -3.95 11.26
CA LEU A 77 12.99 -2.79 11.52
C LEU A 77 11.58 -3.23 11.95
N GLY A 78 11.08 -4.32 11.34
CA GLY A 78 9.81 -4.94 11.68
C GLY A 78 9.33 -5.91 10.60
N VAL A 79 8.09 -6.36 10.74
CA VAL A 79 7.50 -7.41 9.91
C VAL A 79 6.22 -6.97 9.22
N LEU A 80 5.95 -7.53 8.06
CA LEU A 80 4.65 -7.55 7.41
C LEU A 80 4.18 -9.01 7.41
N ALA A 81 3.21 -9.31 8.26
CA ALA A 81 2.74 -10.67 8.47
C ALA A 81 1.23 -10.65 8.73
N ASN A 82 0.58 -11.77 8.44
CA ASN A 82 -0.85 -11.99 8.69
C ASN A 82 -1.04 -13.25 9.55
N GLY A 83 -2.22 -13.38 10.17
CA GLY A 83 -2.63 -14.60 10.88
C GLY A 83 -1.65 -15.08 11.95
N ASP A 84 -1.39 -16.39 11.97
CA ASP A 84 -0.51 -17.03 12.96
C ASP A 84 0.95 -16.59 12.86
N ASN A 85 1.41 -16.23 11.66
CA ASN A 85 2.75 -15.67 11.45
C ASN A 85 2.89 -14.29 12.10
N LEU A 86 1.84 -13.47 12.08
CA LEU A 86 1.85 -12.20 12.81
C LEU A 86 1.88 -12.42 14.33
N LEU A 87 1.02 -13.30 14.85
CA LEU A 87 0.95 -13.56 16.28
C LEU A 87 2.27 -14.11 16.82
N SER A 88 2.88 -15.06 16.11
CA SER A 88 4.18 -15.63 16.47
C SER A 88 5.32 -14.62 16.39
N ALA A 89 5.31 -13.69 15.42
CA ALA A 89 6.28 -12.60 15.34
C ALA A 89 6.17 -11.61 16.50
N LEU A 90 4.95 -11.24 16.89
CA LEU A 90 4.71 -10.32 18.01
C LEU A 90 5.18 -10.92 19.34
N ASN A 91 4.95 -12.23 19.55
CA ASN A 91 5.33 -12.94 20.77
C ASN A 91 6.83 -12.93 21.05
N ILE A 92 7.65 -12.76 20.01
CA ILE A 92 9.12 -12.68 20.12
C ILE A 92 9.63 -11.23 20.05
N GLY A 93 8.72 -10.24 20.09
CA GLY A 93 9.05 -8.83 20.17
C GLY A 93 9.28 -8.12 18.83
N LEU A 94 8.91 -8.72 17.69
CA LEU A 94 8.94 -8.01 16.42
C LEU A 94 7.77 -7.02 16.31
N ILE A 95 7.99 -5.93 15.57
CA ILE A 95 7.00 -4.87 15.37
C ILE A 95 6.28 -5.10 14.05
N ASN A 96 4.94 -5.09 14.07
CA ASN A 96 4.15 -5.10 12.83
C ASN A 96 4.23 -3.73 12.14
N LEU A 97 4.66 -3.72 10.88
CA LEU A 97 4.78 -2.52 10.05
C LEU A 97 3.66 -2.39 9.01
N SER A 98 2.72 -3.35 8.98
CA SER A 98 1.52 -3.17 8.15
C SER A 98 0.82 -1.92 8.66
N SER A 99 0.40 -1.04 7.74
CA SER A 99 -0.14 0.30 8.06
C SER A 99 -1.43 0.29 8.89
N ASN A 100 -1.83 -0.86 9.42
CA ASN A 100 -2.74 -0.94 10.52
C ASN A 100 -2.02 -0.54 11.81
N ARG A 101 -2.34 0.65 12.33
CA ARG A 101 -2.36 0.89 13.78
C ARG A 101 -3.45 0.01 14.43
N GLU A 102 -3.37 -1.30 14.21
CA GLU A 102 -4.10 -2.28 14.98
C GLU A 102 -3.39 -2.40 16.31
N SER A 103 -4.02 -1.78 17.30
CA SER A 103 -4.04 -2.21 18.69
C SER A 103 -3.42 -3.59 18.87
N ILE A 104 -2.22 -3.63 19.45
CA ILE A 104 -1.67 -4.81 20.10
C ILE A 104 -2.70 -5.22 21.17
N ASN A 105 -3.61 -6.12 20.79
CA ASN A 105 -4.55 -6.74 21.71
C ASN A 105 -3.82 -7.93 22.33
N TYR A 106 -3.16 -7.72 23.47
CA TYR A 106 -3.03 -8.81 24.43
C TYR A 106 -4.45 -9.23 24.82
N SER A 107 -4.88 -10.42 24.43
CA SER A 107 -6.17 -10.95 24.88
C SER A 107 -6.08 -12.46 25.06
N SER A 108 -5.74 -12.86 26.28
CA SER A 108 -6.27 -14.10 26.84
C SER A 108 -7.79 -13.99 26.87
N GLY A 109 -8.49 -15.04 26.41
CA GLY A 109 -9.90 -15.27 26.75
C GLY A 109 -10.93 -14.71 25.78
N SER A 110 -11.38 -15.61 24.90
CA SER A 110 -12.75 -15.75 24.36
C SER A 110 -13.79 -14.71 24.78
N ASP A 111 -14.05 -13.70 23.93
CA ASP A 111 -15.35 -13.02 23.75
C ASP A 111 -15.30 -11.91 22.67
N PHE A 112 -14.72 -12.18 21.49
CA PHE A 112 -14.55 -11.14 20.44
C PHE A 112 -15.22 -11.44 19.10
N ASN A 113 -16.18 -12.36 19.04
CA ASN A 113 -16.84 -12.70 17.77
C ASN A 113 -18.05 -11.80 17.40
N LYS A 114 -18.08 -10.54 17.85
CA LYS A 114 -19.23 -9.65 17.57
C LYS A 114 -18.93 -8.16 17.30
N LYS A 115 -17.68 -7.79 17.01
CA LYS A 115 -17.32 -6.37 16.73
C LYS A 115 -16.34 -6.17 15.57
N ILE A 116 -16.32 -7.08 14.60
CA ILE A 116 -15.45 -7.00 13.41
C ILE A 116 -16.11 -6.24 12.24
N GLU A 117 -17.44 -6.07 12.22
CA GLU A 117 -18.13 -5.65 10.99
C GLU A 117 -18.28 -4.14 10.71
N ASN A 118 -17.67 -3.21 11.45
CA ASN A 118 -17.88 -1.79 11.16
C ASN A 118 -16.70 -0.86 11.50
N ARG A 119 -15.48 -1.19 11.05
CA ARG A 119 -14.49 -0.11 10.82
C ARG A 119 -14.75 0.47 9.42
N LYS A 120 -15.62 1.47 9.35
CA LYS A 120 -15.70 2.34 8.17
C LYS A 120 -14.37 3.09 8.07
N PHE A 121 -13.53 2.72 7.11
CA PHE A 121 -12.40 3.56 6.75
C PHE A 121 -12.95 4.83 6.10
N GLU A 122 -12.59 5.98 6.67
CA GLU A 122 -12.98 7.25 6.08
C GLU A 122 -12.24 7.44 4.75
N PRO A 123 -12.90 7.95 3.71
CA PRO A 123 -12.25 8.23 2.44
C PRO A 123 -11.18 9.31 2.63
N LEU A 124 -10.05 9.15 1.93
CA LEU A 124 -9.01 10.19 1.89
C LEU A 124 -9.51 11.34 1.01
N LEU A 125 -9.70 12.52 1.61
CA LEU A 125 -10.04 13.74 0.89
C LEU A 125 -8.79 14.55 0.55
N VAL A 126 -8.64 14.90 -0.72
CA VAL A 126 -7.64 15.85 -1.22
C VAL A 126 -8.39 17.03 -1.84
N ASP A 127 -8.39 18.16 -1.16
CA ASP A 127 -9.11 19.38 -1.52
C ASP A 127 -8.22 20.44 -2.21
N LYS A 128 -7.15 19.97 -2.87
CA LYS A 128 -6.17 20.82 -3.54
C LYS A 128 -5.73 20.25 -4.89
N PRO A 129 -5.30 21.09 -5.84
CA PRO A 129 -4.71 20.65 -7.10
C PRO A 129 -3.50 19.72 -6.89
N LEU A 130 -3.44 18.63 -7.66
CA LEU A 130 -2.28 17.75 -7.75
C LEU A 130 -1.46 18.10 -8.99
N ARG A 131 -0.19 18.44 -8.77
CA ARG A 131 0.76 18.88 -9.80
C ARG A 131 1.57 17.70 -10.33
N SER A 132 2.19 17.91 -11.49
CA SER A 132 3.07 16.91 -12.11
C SER A 132 4.14 16.40 -11.14
N GLY A 133 4.38 15.09 -11.16
CA GLY A 133 5.31 14.39 -10.27
C GLY A 133 4.78 14.10 -8.86
N GLN A 134 3.60 14.62 -8.48
CA GLN A 134 3.00 14.30 -7.19
C GLN A 134 2.29 12.95 -7.25
N LYS A 135 2.48 12.14 -6.21
CA LYS A 135 1.78 10.87 -6.00
C LYS A 135 0.98 10.92 -4.69
N ILE A 136 -0.30 10.53 -4.76
CA ILE A 136 -1.17 10.32 -3.60
C ILE A 136 -1.60 8.86 -3.57
N TYR A 137 -1.56 8.25 -2.39
CA TYR A 137 -1.99 6.87 -2.15
C TYR A 137 -2.99 6.82 -0.98
N ALA A 138 -4.19 6.31 -1.25
CA ALA A 138 -5.23 6.04 -0.25
C ALA A 138 -5.22 4.56 0.13
N ASN A 139 -4.69 4.26 1.31
CA ASN A 139 -4.54 2.89 1.83
C ASN A 139 -5.85 2.41 2.46
N ASN A 140 -6.30 1.21 2.07
CA ASN A 140 -7.51 0.53 2.57
C ASN A 140 -8.79 1.39 2.54
N THR A 141 -8.86 2.39 1.66
CA THR A 141 -9.99 3.32 1.58
C THR A 141 -10.14 3.90 0.18
N ASP A 142 -11.23 4.63 -0.02
CA ASP A 142 -11.52 5.38 -1.24
C ASP A 142 -10.75 6.72 -1.25
N LEU A 143 -10.42 7.21 -2.45
CA LEU A 143 -9.79 8.51 -2.64
C LEU A 143 -10.76 9.48 -3.29
N ILE A 144 -10.95 10.65 -2.66
CA ILE A 144 -11.76 11.74 -3.19
C ILE A 144 -10.85 12.94 -3.45
N VAL A 145 -10.85 13.44 -4.68
CA VAL A 145 -10.10 14.63 -5.09
C VAL A 145 -11.08 15.72 -5.49
N ILE A 146 -11.01 16.87 -4.84
CA ILE A 146 -11.70 18.11 -5.22
C ILE A 146 -10.66 19.04 -5.85
N GLY A 147 -10.52 18.96 -7.17
CA GLY A 147 -9.52 19.74 -7.90
C GLY A 147 -8.95 19.03 -9.12
N VAL A 148 -8.01 19.71 -9.77
CA VAL A 148 -7.33 19.17 -10.96
C VAL A 148 -6.27 18.15 -10.57
N VAL A 149 -6.22 17.04 -11.31
CA VAL A 149 -5.11 16.09 -11.33
C VAL A 149 -4.33 16.37 -12.60
N SER A 150 -3.20 17.05 -12.47
CA SER A 150 -2.42 17.52 -13.63
C SER A 150 -1.74 16.36 -14.37
N PRO A 151 -1.31 16.57 -15.63
CA PRO A 151 -0.45 15.63 -16.34
C PRO A 151 0.78 15.24 -15.50
N GLY A 152 1.13 13.96 -15.50
CA GLY A 152 2.20 13.38 -14.68
C GLY A 152 1.94 13.33 -13.17
N ALA A 153 0.76 13.73 -12.68
CA ALA A 153 0.33 13.42 -11.31
C ALA A 153 -0.25 11.99 -11.25
N GLU A 154 -0.05 11.30 -10.13
CA GLU A 154 -0.54 9.92 -9.93
C GLU A 154 -1.41 9.84 -8.68
N ILE A 155 -2.64 9.35 -8.85
CA ILE A 155 -3.54 9.06 -7.74
C ILE A 155 -3.85 7.57 -7.68
N ILE A 156 -3.74 7.00 -6.48
CA ILE A 156 -3.85 5.56 -6.24
C ILE A 156 -4.76 5.34 -5.03
N ALA A 157 -5.65 4.35 -5.11
CA ALA A 157 -6.48 3.90 -4.00
C ALA A 157 -6.66 2.39 -4.00
N ASP A 158 -6.77 1.79 -2.81
CA ASP A 158 -7.18 0.38 -2.67
C ASP A 158 -8.69 0.20 -2.89
N GLY A 159 -9.47 1.26 -2.67
CA GLY A 159 -10.88 1.33 -3.01
C GLY A 159 -11.16 2.10 -4.32
N ASN A 160 -12.24 2.85 -4.32
CA ASN A 160 -12.69 3.69 -5.42
C ASN A 160 -11.89 5.00 -5.52
N ILE A 161 -11.91 5.60 -6.69
CA ILE A 161 -11.38 6.95 -6.92
C ILE A 161 -12.49 7.86 -7.43
N HIS A 162 -12.64 9.02 -6.81
CA HIS A 162 -13.55 10.09 -7.21
C HIS A 162 -12.77 11.36 -7.51
N VAL A 163 -12.89 11.89 -8.73
CA VAL A 163 -12.27 13.15 -9.13
C VAL A 163 -13.33 14.16 -9.51
N TYR A 164 -13.53 15.15 -8.65
CA TYR A 164 -14.39 16.29 -8.88
C TYR A 164 -13.57 17.45 -9.47
N GLY A 165 -13.10 17.24 -10.71
CA GLY A 165 -12.30 18.18 -11.49
C GLY A 165 -11.71 17.53 -12.75
N PRO A 166 -10.83 18.22 -13.48
CA PRO A 166 -10.10 17.63 -14.61
C PRO A 166 -9.15 16.54 -14.13
N LEU A 167 -9.38 15.31 -14.60
CA LEU A 167 -8.46 14.19 -14.42
C LEU A 167 -7.57 14.11 -15.66
N ARG A 168 -6.36 14.69 -15.59
CA ARG A 168 -5.36 14.67 -16.68
C ARG A 168 -4.21 13.71 -16.44
N GLY A 169 -3.90 13.43 -15.18
CA GLY A 169 -2.86 12.47 -14.79
C GLY A 169 -3.34 11.02 -14.83
N LYS A 170 -2.75 10.18 -13.97
CA LYS A 170 -3.04 8.75 -13.87
C LYS A 170 -3.91 8.44 -12.66
N ALA A 171 -4.91 7.58 -12.83
CA ALA A 171 -5.75 7.08 -11.74
C ALA A 171 -5.72 5.55 -11.66
N ILE A 172 -5.39 5.02 -10.49
CA ILE A 172 -5.20 3.59 -10.22
C ILE A 172 -6.07 3.19 -9.02
N ALA A 173 -7.24 2.62 -9.29
CA ALA A 173 -8.16 2.13 -8.27
C ALA A 173 -7.97 0.63 -8.02
N GLY A 174 -8.42 0.13 -6.87
CA GLY A 174 -8.26 -1.27 -6.52
C GLY A 174 -6.81 -1.72 -6.50
N ALA A 175 -5.88 -0.90 -6.01
CA ALA A 175 -4.43 -1.17 -6.06
C ALA A 175 -4.04 -2.49 -5.35
N ASN A 176 -4.79 -2.90 -4.33
CA ASN A 176 -4.70 -4.22 -3.68
C ASN A 176 -5.48 -5.35 -4.38
N GLY A 177 -5.81 -5.19 -5.67
CA GLY A 177 -6.48 -6.23 -6.47
C GLY A 177 -8.00 -6.24 -6.37
N ASN A 178 -8.63 -5.21 -5.79
CA ASN A 178 -10.09 -5.12 -5.70
C ASN A 178 -10.71 -4.80 -7.08
N THR A 179 -11.21 -5.85 -7.75
CA THR A 179 -11.84 -5.79 -9.08
C THR A 179 -13.20 -5.06 -9.09
N ASP A 180 -13.81 -4.88 -7.93
CA ASP A 180 -15.05 -4.13 -7.75
C ASP A 180 -14.85 -2.62 -7.61
N SER A 181 -13.60 -2.17 -7.57
CA SER A 181 -13.29 -0.74 -7.53
C SER A 181 -13.74 -0.03 -8.81
N ARG A 182 -14.03 1.26 -8.66
CA ARG A 182 -14.51 2.14 -9.71
C ARG A 182 -13.71 3.45 -9.73
N ILE A 183 -13.62 4.06 -10.90
CA ILE A 183 -13.07 5.40 -11.06
C ILE A 183 -14.16 6.31 -11.59
N PHE A 184 -14.40 7.44 -10.93
CA PHE A 184 -15.36 8.46 -11.30
C PHE A 184 -14.62 9.76 -11.59
N THR A 185 -14.98 10.44 -12.67
CA THR A 185 -14.50 11.81 -12.91
C THR A 185 -15.60 12.67 -13.51
N THR A 186 -15.59 13.95 -13.16
CA THR A 186 -16.47 14.95 -13.78
C THR A 186 -15.94 15.50 -15.10
N GLN A 187 -14.63 15.39 -15.34
CA GLN A 187 -13.96 15.89 -16.54
C GLN A 187 -12.81 14.94 -16.89
N PHE A 188 -13.02 14.09 -17.90
CA PHE A 188 -12.06 13.09 -18.32
C PHE A 188 -11.06 13.61 -19.35
N ASP A 189 -9.77 13.48 -19.04
CA ASP A 189 -8.65 13.78 -19.93
C ASP A 189 -7.40 12.96 -19.52
N ALA A 190 -7.62 11.77 -18.94
CA ALA A 190 -6.61 11.05 -18.17
C ALA A 190 -5.52 10.47 -19.08
N GLU A 191 -4.27 10.44 -18.64
CA GLU A 191 -3.21 9.67 -19.30
C GLU A 191 -3.45 8.16 -19.18
N LEU A 192 -3.93 7.71 -18.02
CA LEU A 192 -4.10 6.30 -17.70
C LEU A 192 -5.20 6.09 -16.67
N LEU A 193 -6.00 5.04 -16.89
CA LEU A 193 -6.86 4.44 -15.87
C LEU A 193 -6.39 3.01 -15.59
N ALA A 194 -6.38 2.60 -14.32
CA ALA A 194 -6.18 1.21 -13.92
C ALA A 194 -7.15 0.78 -12.82
N ILE A 195 -7.61 -0.47 -12.89
CA ILE A 195 -8.47 -1.10 -11.89
C ILE A 195 -7.94 -2.52 -11.65
N ALA A 196 -7.53 -2.82 -10.42
CA ALA A 196 -7.02 -4.15 -10.03
C ALA A 196 -5.90 -4.67 -10.97
N GLY A 197 -4.95 -3.82 -11.31
CA GLY A 197 -3.81 -4.16 -12.17
C GLY A 197 -4.10 -4.14 -13.68
N ILE A 198 -5.37 -4.15 -14.10
CA ILE A 198 -5.74 -3.97 -15.51
C ILE A 198 -5.73 -2.48 -15.82
N TYR A 199 -5.00 -2.06 -16.88
CA TYR A 199 -4.86 -0.66 -17.24
C TYR A 199 -5.24 -0.36 -18.68
N LYS A 200 -5.61 0.90 -18.93
CA LYS A 200 -5.84 1.48 -20.25
C LYS A 200 -5.15 2.84 -20.32
N ILE A 201 -4.28 2.98 -21.31
CA ILE A 201 -3.61 4.24 -21.64
C ILE A 201 -4.51 5.00 -22.62
N PHE A 202 -4.56 6.32 -22.47
CA PHE A 202 -5.26 7.20 -23.39
C PHE A 202 -4.29 8.22 -23.97
N ASP A 203 -4.49 8.54 -25.25
CA ASP A 203 -3.76 9.56 -25.96
C ASP A 203 -4.76 10.53 -26.63
N ASN A 204 -4.22 11.57 -27.26
CA ASN A 204 -5.02 12.61 -27.90
C ASN A 204 -5.87 12.11 -29.08
N ASN A 205 -5.59 10.93 -29.65
CA ASN A 205 -6.34 10.37 -30.78
C ASN A 205 -7.48 9.45 -30.34
N ILE A 206 -7.39 8.87 -29.13
CA ILE A 206 -8.35 7.88 -28.60
C ILE A 206 -9.52 8.56 -27.84
N ASN A 207 -9.35 9.81 -27.42
CA ASN A 207 -10.27 10.50 -26.49
C ASN A 207 -11.50 11.19 -27.09
N GLY A 208 -11.70 11.14 -28.42
CA GLY A 208 -12.66 11.97 -29.18
C GLY A 208 -13.96 12.29 -28.45
N ASP A 209 -14.82 11.28 -28.25
CA ASP A 209 -16.15 11.49 -27.65
C ASP A 209 -16.16 11.56 -26.11
N MET A 210 -15.04 11.23 -25.47
CA MET A 210 -14.91 11.11 -24.02
C MET A 210 -14.27 12.35 -23.38
N TYR A 211 -13.58 13.16 -24.19
CA TYR A 211 -12.85 14.32 -23.73
C TYR A 211 -13.74 15.30 -22.96
N ASN A 212 -13.27 15.69 -21.78
CA ASN A 212 -13.93 16.62 -20.87
C ASN A 212 -15.37 16.22 -20.49
N LYS A 213 -15.71 14.92 -20.63
CA LYS A 213 -17.00 14.37 -20.20
C LYS A 213 -16.93 13.83 -18.78
N LYS A 214 -18.12 13.72 -18.17
CA LYS A 214 -18.33 12.95 -16.96
C LYS A 214 -18.33 11.48 -17.33
N LEU A 215 -17.64 10.65 -16.56
CA LEU A 215 -17.66 9.22 -16.77
C LEU A 215 -17.43 8.45 -15.49
N PHE A 216 -17.76 7.17 -15.55
CA PHE A 216 -17.22 6.18 -14.64
C PHE A 216 -16.62 5.00 -15.40
N ALA A 217 -15.53 4.47 -14.85
CA ALA A 217 -14.85 3.28 -15.33
C ALA A 217 -15.01 2.14 -14.33
N LYS A 218 -15.17 0.92 -14.85
CA LYS A 218 -15.27 -0.32 -14.07
C LYS A 218 -14.58 -1.46 -14.81
N LEU A 219 -14.28 -2.54 -14.10
CA LEU A 219 -13.88 -3.78 -14.74
C LEU A 219 -15.11 -4.53 -15.26
N HIS A 220 -15.03 -5.08 -16.47
CA HIS A 220 -16.01 -6.00 -17.04
C HIS A 220 -15.28 -6.98 -17.96
N ASN A 221 -15.36 -8.28 -17.64
CA ASN A 221 -14.63 -9.35 -18.36
C ASN A 221 -13.14 -9.01 -18.53
N GLU A 222 -12.46 -8.68 -17.42
CA GLU A 222 -11.02 -8.38 -17.37
C GLU A 222 -10.57 -7.20 -18.25
N LYS A 223 -11.51 -6.36 -18.69
CA LYS A 223 -11.24 -5.13 -19.44
C LYS A 223 -11.86 -3.94 -18.74
N ILE A 224 -11.21 -2.78 -18.87
CA ILE A 224 -11.79 -1.52 -18.41
C ILE A 224 -12.94 -1.14 -19.35
N SER A 225 -14.15 -1.19 -18.82
CA SER A 225 -15.37 -0.68 -19.43
C SER A 225 -15.62 0.73 -18.93
N ILE A 226 -15.94 1.65 -19.85
CA ILE A 226 -16.16 3.05 -19.54
C ILE A 226 -17.55 3.46 -19.99
N LYS A 227 -18.28 4.15 -19.11
CA LYS A 227 -19.61 4.67 -19.38
C LYS A 227 -19.63 6.17 -19.11
N LEU A 228 -20.09 6.92 -20.11
CA LEU A 228 -20.36 8.35 -20.01
C LEU A 228 -21.61 8.60 -19.15
N LEU A 229 -21.61 9.71 -18.41
CA LEU A 229 -22.66 10.11 -17.46
C LEU A 229 -23.32 11.44 -17.84
#